data_AF-Q8YAH6-F1
#
_entry.id   AF-Q8YAH6-F1
#
_cell.length_a   1.000
_cell.length_b   1.000
_cell.length_c   1.000
_cell.angle_alpha   90.00
_cell.angle_beta   90.00
_cell.angle_gamma   90.00
#
_symmetry.space_group_name_H-M   'P 1'
#
loop_
_entity.id
_entity.type
_entity.pdbx_description
1 polymer ?
#
loop_
_entity_poly.entity_id
_entity_poly.type
_entity_poly.pdbx_seq_one_letter_code
_entity_poly.pdbx_strand_id
1 'polypeptide(L)'
;MNNIDSIMSKYNKQQVSKIKDFLLSEIDSDNIEETIDFVKSNNQEKMGKFQDILYDGGIYSGLFIEGNQYLISSSNRKVLIIDAVSEENGVDKELTRIECSLEDFTFLLRNIKDVLRYEEF
;
A
#
# COMPACT_ATOMS: atom_id res chain seq x y z
N MET A 1 -0.66 -21.18 5.46
CA MET A 1 0.47 -21.00 4.52
C MET A 1 -0.01 -19.96 3.53
N ASN A 2 0.55 -18.75 3.58
CA ASN A 2 0.05 -17.66 2.75
C ASN A 2 0.44 -17.95 1.29
N ASN A 3 -0.54 -18.02 0.41
CA ASN A 3 -0.33 -17.98 -1.03
C ASN A 3 -1.14 -16.81 -1.60
N ILE A 4 -0.78 -16.36 -2.80
CA ILE A 4 -1.37 -15.17 -3.42
C ILE A 4 -2.89 -15.32 -3.52
N ASP A 5 -3.39 -16.47 -3.96
CA ASP A 5 -4.83 -16.73 -4.07
C ASP A 5 -5.56 -16.53 -2.74
N SER A 6 -5.04 -17.07 -1.63
CA SER A 6 -5.64 -16.95 -0.30
C SER A 6 -5.67 -15.53 0.24
N ILE A 7 -4.74 -14.67 -0.21
CA ILE A 7 -4.70 -13.26 0.16
C ILE A 7 -5.64 -12.47 -0.74
N MET A 8 -5.49 -12.60 -2.06
CA MET A 8 -6.22 -11.83 -3.06
C MET A 8 -7.72 -12.15 -3.03
N SER A 9 -8.13 -13.37 -2.68
CA SER A 9 -9.53 -13.75 -2.53
C SER A 9 -10.26 -13.04 -1.39
N LYS A 10 -9.55 -12.34 -0.49
CA LYS A 10 -10.15 -11.52 0.59
C LYS A 10 -10.69 -10.20 0.06
N TYR A 11 -10.29 -9.81 -1.15
CA TYR A 11 -10.58 -8.52 -1.75
C TYR A 11 -11.56 -8.67 -2.91
N ASN A 12 -12.39 -7.66 -3.13
CA ASN A 12 -13.24 -7.61 -4.31
C ASN A 12 -12.41 -7.21 -5.56
N LYS A 13 -13.01 -7.35 -6.76
CA LYS A 13 -12.31 -7.11 -8.02
C LYS A 13 -11.68 -5.72 -8.14
N GLN A 14 -12.39 -4.70 -7.67
CA GLN A 14 -11.89 -3.33 -7.70
C GLN A 14 -10.70 -3.14 -6.77
N GLN A 15 -10.74 -3.73 -5.57
CA GLN A 15 -9.64 -3.72 -4.62
C GLN A 15 -8.43 -4.49 -5.15
N VAL A 16 -8.65 -5.66 -5.76
CA VAL A 16 -7.58 -6.43 -6.43
C VAL A 16 -6.92 -5.60 -7.52
N SER A 17 -7.71 -4.95 -8.39
CA SER A 17 -7.18 -4.05 -9.42
C SER A 17 -6.30 -2.97 -8.82
N LYS A 18 -6.77 -2.27 -7.79
CA LYS A 18 -6.02 -1.19 -7.16
C LYS A 18 -4.77 -1.66 -6.40
N ILE A 19 -4.78 -2.84 -5.80
CA ILE A 19 -3.56 -3.45 -5.23
C ILE A 19 -2.54 -3.65 -6.35
N LYS A 20 -2.96 -4.22 -7.49
CA LYS A 20 -2.07 -4.42 -8.65
C LYS A 20 -1.59 -3.09 -9.22
N ASP A 21 -2.46 -2.10 -9.33
CA ASP A 21 -2.13 -0.76 -9.83
C ASP A 21 -1.11 -0.08 -8.93
N PHE A 22 -1.30 -0.09 -7.61
CA PHE A 22 -0.33 0.40 -6.63
C PHE A 22 1.03 -0.28 -6.78
N LEU A 23 1.04 -1.61 -6.84
CA LEU A 23 2.27 -2.39 -7.00
C LEU A 23 2.96 -2.07 -8.34
N LEU A 24 2.21 -1.77 -9.39
CA LEU A 24 2.76 -1.44 -10.70
C LEU A 24 3.26 0.01 -10.78
N SER A 25 2.60 0.95 -10.12
CA SER A 25 2.87 2.39 -10.24
C SER A 25 3.90 2.90 -9.23
N GLU A 26 3.88 2.37 -8.00
CA GLU A 26 4.69 2.89 -6.90
C GLU A 26 5.84 1.97 -6.49
N ILE A 27 5.79 0.67 -6.83
CA ILE A 27 6.78 -0.31 -6.35
C ILE A 27 7.68 -0.78 -7.48
N ASP A 28 8.99 -0.61 -7.29
CA ASP A 28 10.03 -1.14 -8.17
C ASP A 28 10.99 -2.05 -7.39
N SER A 29 12.00 -2.61 -8.08
CA SER A 29 12.96 -3.51 -7.41
C SER A 29 13.78 -2.84 -6.32
N ASP A 30 13.91 -1.52 -6.37
CA ASP A 30 14.87 -0.76 -5.60
C ASP A 30 14.21 -0.24 -4.30
N ASN A 31 12.88 -0.08 -4.28
CA ASN A 31 12.13 0.44 -3.14
C ASN A 31 11.30 -0.61 -2.34
N ILE A 32 11.32 -1.89 -2.71
CA ILE A 32 10.57 -2.94 -1.99
C ILE A 32 10.92 -3.00 -0.50
N GLU A 33 12.21 -3.10 -0.17
CA GLU A 33 12.63 -3.24 1.24
C GLU A 33 12.43 -1.93 2.01
N GLU A 34 12.60 -0.77 1.35
CA GLU A 34 12.28 0.54 1.96
C GLU A 34 10.80 0.64 2.32
N THR A 35 9.92 0.25 1.39
CA THR A 35 8.47 0.19 1.61
C THR A 35 8.12 -0.75 2.77
N ILE A 36 8.73 -1.94 2.80
CA ILE A 36 8.55 -2.92 3.87
C ILE A 36 9.01 -2.36 5.23
N ASP A 37 10.17 -1.72 5.26
CA ASP A 37 10.73 -1.14 6.47
C ASP A 37 9.85 -0.01 6.99
N PHE A 38 9.34 0.85 6.10
CA PHE A 38 8.38 1.88 6.47
C PHE A 38 7.11 1.30 7.10
N VAL A 39 6.46 0.32 6.45
CA VAL A 39 5.19 -0.20 6.98
C VAL A 39 5.38 -0.97 8.28
N LYS A 40 6.59 -1.46 8.58
CA LYS A 40 6.93 -2.10 9.86
C LYS A 40 7.33 -1.11 10.95
N SER A 41 7.76 0.09 10.57
CA SER A 41 8.25 1.08 11.52
C SER A 41 7.15 1.77 12.31
N ASN A 42 7.48 2.13 13.54
CA ASN A 42 6.62 2.98 14.36
C ASN A 42 6.77 4.46 13.95
N ASN A 43 5.93 5.33 14.52
CA ASN A 43 5.89 6.74 14.12
C ASN A 43 7.21 7.49 14.34
N GLN A 44 7.92 7.22 15.45
CA GLN A 44 9.19 7.89 15.71
C GLN A 44 10.27 7.44 14.72
N GLU A 45 10.32 6.14 14.40
CA GLU A 45 11.23 5.60 13.39
C GLU A 45 10.94 6.19 12.01
N LYS A 46 9.65 6.32 11.66
CA LYS A 46 9.24 6.89 10.38
C LYS A 46 9.73 8.32 10.20
N MET A 47 9.53 9.16 11.22
CA MET A 47 9.98 10.55 11.21
C MET A 47 11.50 10.70 11.17
N GLY A 48 12.25 9.70 11.65
CA GLY A 48 13.71 9.72 11.62
C GLY A 48 14.33 9.17 10.34
N LYS A 49 13.75 8.10 9.76
CA LYS A 49 14.36 7.34 8.66
C LYS A 49 13.81 7.69 7.28
N PHE A 50 12.55 8.10 7.18
CA PHE A 50 11.84 8.29 5.92
C PHE A 50 11.38 9.74 5.74
N GLN A 51 12.00 10.70 6.45
CA GLN A 51 11.55 12.08 6.51
C GLN A 51 11.41 12.73 5.12
N ASP A 52 12.29 12.36 4.21
CA ASP A 52 12.37 12.81 2.82
C ASP A 52 11.22 12.32 1.93
N ILE A 53 10.56 11.23 2.31
CA ILE A 53 9.45 10.62 1.58
C ILE A 53 8.14 10.61 2.38
N LEU A 54 8.14 11.22 3.57
CA LEU A 54 6.92 11.39 4.34
C LEU A 54 6.02 12.42 3.67
N TYR A 55 4.75 12.06 3.50
CA TYR A 55 3.73 12.98 3.02
C TYR A 55 3.64 14.21 3.93
N ASP A 56 3.83 15.39 3.33
CA ASP A 56 3.81 16.69 4.02
C ASP A 56 2.51 17.47 3.80
N GLY A 57 1.60 16.95 2.95
CA GLY A 57 0.35 17.60 2.64
C GLY A 57 -0.66 17.59 3.81
N GLY A 58 -1.53 18.60 3.84
CA GLY A 58 -2.50 18.76 4.94
C GLY A 58 -3.74 17.85 4.86
N ILE A 59 -3.89 17.06 3.80
CA ILE A 59 -5.15 16.36 3.48
C ILE A 59 -5.27 15.03 4.24
N TYR A 60 -4.17 14.33 4.45
CA TYR A 60 -4.12 13.03 5.13
C TYR A 60 -3.40 13.16 6.48
N SER A 61 -4.16 13.18 7.57
CA SER A 61 -3.59 13.25 8.91
C SER A 61 -2.95 11.91 9.31
N GLY A 62 -1.63 11.89 9.51
CA GLY A 62 -0.87 10.71 9.93
C GLY A 62 0.52 10.65 9.30
N LEU A 63 1.20 9.51 9.40
CA LEU A 63 2.46 9.25 8.70
C LEU A 63 2.19 8.37 7.49
N PHE A 64 2.42 8.93 6.30
CA PHE A 64 2.27 8.27 5.02
C PHE A 64 3.58 8.38 4.23
N ILE A 65 3.90 7.40 3.39
CA ILE A 65 4.86 7.59 2.29
C ILE A 65 4.12 8.26 1.14
N GLU A 66 4.72 9.31 0.58
CA GLU A 66 4.29 9.96 -0.65
C GLU A 66 4.71 9.17 -1.88
N GLY A 67 3.74 8.77 -2.68
CA GLY A 67 3.91 8.25 -4.04
C GLY A 67 3.26 9.17 -5.07
N ASN A 68 3.34 8.80 -6.34
CA ASN A 68 2.79 9.62 -7.43
C ASN A 68 1.26 9.64 -7.39
N GLN A 69 0.63 8.47 -7.29
CA GLN A 69 -0.82 8.33 -7.24
C GLN A 69 -1.30 7.92 -5.84
N TYR A 70 -0.52 7.07 -5.18
CA TYR A 70 -0.94 6.43 -3.94
C TYR A 70 -0.14 6.93 -2.74
N LEU A 71 -0.80 6.92 -1.58
CA LEU A 71 -0.17 7.04 -0.28
C LEU A 71 -0.30 5.72 0.47
N ILE A 72 0.71 5.38 1.27
CA ILE A 72 0.64 4.24 2.18
C ILE A 72 0.89 4.64 3.62
N SER A 73 0.11 4.09 4.55
CA SER A 73 0.36 4.19 5.98
C SER A 73 0.29 2.83 6.64
N SER A 74 0.81 2.75 7.86
CA SER A 74 0.67 1.56 8.68
C SER A 74 0.54 1.90 10.15
N SER A 75 -0.31 1.14 10.83
CA SER A 75 -0.47 1.17 12.28
C SER A 75 -1.07 -0.16 12.75
N ASN A 76 -0.78 -0.60 13.98
CA ASN A 76 -1.43 -1.77 14.58
C ASN A 76 -1.42 -3.03 13.70
N ARG A 77 -0.30 -3.31 13.02
CA ARG A 77 -0.15 -4.44 12.07
C ARG A 77 -1.12 -4.41 10.88
N LYS A 78 -1.63 -3.24 10.54
CA LYS A 78 -2.43 -2.99 9.33
C LYS A 78 -1.71 -1.98 8.44
N VAL A 79 -1.90 -2.14 7.14
CA VAL A 79 -1.43 -1.23 6.10
C VAL A 79 -2.65 -0.65 5.42
N LEU A 80 -2.64 0.66 5.22
CA LEU A 80 -3.67 1.40 4.50
C LEU A 80 -3.05 1.94 3.21
N ILE A 81 -3.56 1.49 2.07
CA ILE A 81 -3.23 2.02 0.75
C ILE A 81 -4.34 3.01 0.38
N ILE A 82 -3.99 4.21 -0.07
CA ILE A 82 -4.92 5.27 -0.44
C ILE A 82 -4.61 5.71 -1.86
N ASP A 83 -5.56 5.59 -2.77
CA ASP A 83 -5.51 6.28 -4.08
C ASP A 83 -5.80 7.77 -3.87
N ALA A 84 -4.76 8.52 -3.55
CA ALA A 84 -4.90 9.90 -3.11
C ALA A 84 -5.39 10.81 -4.23
N VAL A 85 -4.94 10.58 -5.46
CA VAL A 85 -5.39 11.33 -6.64
C VAL A 85 -6.88 11.12 -6.89
N SER A 86 -7.39 9.89 -6.79
CA SER A 86 -8.83 9.64 -6.95
C SER A 86 -9.66 10.30 -5.85
N GLU A 87 -9.21 10.24 -4.59
CA GLU A 87 -9.90 10.93 -3.48
C GLU A 87 -9.94 12.45 -3.66
N GLU A 88 -8.84 13.05 -4.11
CA GLU A 88 -8.77 14.48 -4.40
C GLU A 88 -9.72 14.90 -5.53
N ASN A 89 -10.01 13.98 -6.46
CA ASN A 89 -10.99 14.17 -7.54
C ASN A 89 -12.43 13.81 -7.13
N GLY A 90 -12.69 13.55 -5.85
CA GLY A 90 -14.04 13.35 -5.31
C GLY A 90 -14.57 11.92 -5.38
N VAL A 91 -13.71 10.92 -5.62
CA VAL A 91 -14.09 9.50 -5.51
C VAL A 91 -14.25 9.12 -4.04
N ASP A 92 -15.25 8.29 -3.75
CA ASP A 92 -15.55 7.83 -2.39
C ASP A 92 -14.36 7.08 -1.76
N LYS A 93 -14.11 7.35 -0.47
CA LYS A 93 -13.08 6.71 0.35
C LYS A 93 -13.23 5.19 0.44
N GLU A 94 -14.45 4.68 0.40
CA GLU A 94 -14.71 3.24 0.39
C GLU A 94 -14.18 2.55 -0.88
N LEU A 95 -14.00 3.31 -1.96
CA LEU A 95 -13.53 2.84 -3.26
C LEU A 95 -12.04 3.09 -3.49
N THR A 96 -11.43 4.04 -2.77
CA THR A 96 -10.04 4.47 -2.94
C THR A 96 -9.10 3.93 -1.86
N ARG A 97 -9.64 3.45 -0.74
CA ARG A 97 -8.86 2.95 0.41
C ARG A 97 -8.90 1.44 0.50
N ILE A 98 -7.75 0.85 0.75
CA ILE A 98 -7.60 -0.60 0.91
C ILE A 98 -6.86 -0.88 2.20
N GLU A 99 -7.49 -1.64 3.07
CA GLU A 99 -6.88 -2.11 4.31
C GLU A 99 -6.33 -3.52 4.13
N CYS A 100 -5.06 -3.71 4.45
CA CYS A 100 -4.36 -4.99 4.41
C CYS A 100 -3.79 -5.32 5.77
N SER A 101 -3.64 -6.61 6.09
CA SER A 101 -2.76 -6.97 7.19
C SER A 101 -1.31 -6.71 6.78
N LEU A 102 -0.46 -6.33 7.74
CA LEU A 102 0.97 -6.11 7.51
C LEU A 102 1.65 -7.37 6.93
N GLU A 103 1.26 -8.55 7.43
CA GLU A 103 1.78 -9.83 6.97
C GLU A 103 1.41 -10.11 5.51
N ASP A 104 0.14 -9.93 5.14
CA ASP A 104 -0.32 -10.10 3.77
C ASP A 104 0.35 -9.09 2.83
N PHE A 105 0.38 -7.81 3.21
CA PHE A 105 0.97 -6.76 2.38
C PHE A 105 2.46 -7.00 2.13
N THR A 106 3.23 -7.32 3.17
CA THR A 106 4.66 -7.64 3.01
C THR A 106 4.89 -8.92 2.20
N PHE A 107 3.98 -9.89 2.27
CA PHE A 107 4.03 -11.07 1.41
C PHE A 107 3.77 -10.71 -0.06
N LEU A 108 2.77 -9.86 -0.35
CA LEU A 108 2.46 -9.41 -1.71
C LEU A 108 3.65 -8.64 -2.32
N LEU A 109 4.26 -7.71 -1.57
CA LEU A 109 5.44 -6.96 -2.03
C LEU A 109 6.59 -7.88 -2.45
N ARG A 110 6.88 -8.90 -1.63
CA ARG A 110 7.97 -9.85 -1.91
C ARG A 110 7.70 -10.79 -3.09
N ASN A 111 6.44 -10.93 -3.48
CA ASN A 111 6.01 -11.79 -4.58
C ASN A 111 5.37 -11.00 -5.73
N ILE A 112 5.77 -9.73 -5.90
CA ILE A 112 5.15 -8.77 -6.82
C ILE A 112 4.94 -9.31 -8.24
N LYS A 113 5.92 -10.05 -8.79
CA LYS A 113 5.82 -10.63 -10.15
C LYS A 113 4.67 -11.61 -10.30
N ASP A 114 4.41 -12.40 -9.27
CA ASP A 114 3.32 -13.38 -9.27
C ASP A 114 1.99 -12.70 -8.98
N VAL A 115 1.97 -11.68 -8.10
CA VAL A 115 0.77 -10.87 -7.83
C VAL A 115 0.29 -10.14 -9.08
N LEU A 116 1.21 -9.56 -9.86
CA LEU A 116 0.88 -8.88 -11.12
C LEU A 116 0.31 -9.84 -12.17
N ARG A 117 0.67 -11.13 -12.11
CA ARG A 117 0.14 -12.19 -12.99
C ARG A 117 -1.13 -12.85 -12.45
N TYR A 118 -1.58 -12.50 -11.25
CA TYR A 118 -2.81 -13.03 -10.69
C TYR A 118 -3.99 -12.67 -11.60
N GLU A 119 -4.68 -13.70 -12.08
CA GLU A 119 -5.91 -13.60 -12.86
C GLU A 119 -7.10 -13.92 -11.94
N GLU A 120 -8.12 -13.06 -11.98
CA GLU A 120 -9.35 -13.30 -11.24
C GLU A 120 -10.15 -14.40 -11.93
N PHE A 121 -10.48 -15.46 -11.20
CA PHE A 121 -11.41 -16.50 -11.67
C PHE A 121 -12.88 -16.12 -11.42
#